data_AF-A0A3B8KQA7-F1
#
_entry.id   AF-A0A3B8KQA7-F1
#
_cell.length_a   1.000
_cell.length_b   1.000
_cell.length_c   1.000
_cell.angle_alpha   90.00
_cell.angle_beta   90.00
_cell.angle_gamma   90.00
#
_symmetry.space_group_name_H-M   'P 1'
#
loop_
_entity.id
_entity.type
_entity.pdbx_description
1 polymer ?
#
loop_
_entity_poly.entity_id
_entity_poly.type
_entity_poly.pdbx_seq_one_letter_code
_entity_poly.pdbx_strand_id
1 'polypeptide(L)'
;IMETLGIGGFALAAAPAIVQFIGGTPEDAAKYTFEMYEITMVENNTYTIPSLNFRGSPTGIDVIKVVETGITPVLDTGAAHKEPGKGQVGAGIVRMPAEAFNKAAAAFVDRYLEE
;
A
#
# COMPACT_ATOMS: atom_id res chain seq x y z
N ILE A 1 -7.22 -4.12 6.89
CA ILE A 1 -6.51 -3.00 7.57
C ILE A 1 -5.12 -3.53 7.92
N MET A 2 -4.35 -3.87 6.89
CA MET A 2 -2.95 -4.30 7.06
C MET A 2 -2.07 -3.21 6.46
N GLU A 3 -2.40 -2.76 5.26
CA GLU A 3 -1.69 -1.74 4.50
C GLU A 3 -1.82 -0.36 5.13
N THR A 4 -2.96 -0.06 5.72
CA THR A 4 -3.15 1.17 6.52
C THR A 4 -2.30 1.19 7.80
N LEU A 5 -1.86 0.02 8.29
CA LEU A 5 -0.90 -0.10 9.40
C LEU A 5 0.56 -0.09 8.91
N GLY A 6 0.79 -0.14 7.59
CA GLY A 6 2.12 -0.22 6.99
C GLY A 6 2.64 -1.65 6.82
N ILE A 7 1.77 -2.67 6.81
CA ILE A 7 2.13 -4.07 6.55
C ILE A 7 1.31 -4.63 5.37
N GLY A 8 1.47 -5.91 4.99
CA GLY A 8 0.86 -6.44 3.77
C GLY A 8 1.54 -5.84 2.52
N GLY A 9 0.75 -5.29 1.60
CA GLY A 9 1.22 -4.69 0.34
C GLY A 9 2.34 -3.65 0.52
N PHE A 10 2.30 -2.94 1.64
CA PHE A 10 3.27 -1.90 2.02
C PHE A 10 4.63 -2.46 2.47
N ALA A 11 4.68 -3.74 2.83
CA ALA A 11 5.88 -4.42 3.31
C ALA A 11 6.22 -5.66 2.46
N LEU A 12 5.83 -5.69 1.18
CA LEU A 12 6.08 -6.83 0.28
C LEU A 12 7.56 -7.19 0.15
N ALA A 13 8.48 -6.23 0.31
CA ALA A 13 9.91 -6.48 0.36
C ALA A 13 10.33 -7.49 1.45
N ALA A 14 9.52 -7.65 2.51
CA ALA A 14 9.74 -8.63 3.57
C ALA A 14 9.24 -10.04 3.20
N ALA A 15 8.46 -10.19 2.12
CA ALA A 15 7.79 -11.43 1.75
C ALA A 15 8.06 -11.84 0.28
N PRO A 16 9.32 -11.95 -0.18
CA PRO A 16 9.63 -12.20 -1.60
C PRO A 16 9.04 -13.51 -2.16
N ALA A 17 8.71 -14.48 -1.31
CA ALA A 17 8.09 -15.73 -1.76
C ALA A 17 6.65 -15.54 -2.28
N ILE A 18 5.92 -14.54 -1.77
CA ILE A 18 4.49 -14.38 -2.06
C ILE A 18 4.24 -13.99 -3.53
N VAL A 19 5.22 -13.39 -4.21
CA VAL A 19 5.11 -12.99 -5.63
C VAL A 19 4.88 -14.19 -6.56
N GLN A 20 5.23 -15.41 -6.14
CA GLN A 20 4.86 -16.63 -6.87
C GLN A 20 3.34 -16.89 -6.88
N PHE A 21 2.62 -16.35 -5.91
CA PHE A 21 1.18 -16.50 -5.75
C PHE A 21 0.40 -15.25 -6.21
N ILE A 22 0.89 -14.04 -5.89
CA ILE A 22 0.21 -12.77 -6.24
C ILE A 22 0.68 -12.16 -7.56
N GLY A 23 1.69 -12.77 -8.20
CA GLY A 23 2.31 -12.28 -9.43
C GLY A 23 3.42 -11.25 -9.21
N GLY A 24 4.26 -11.07 -10.23
CA GLY A 24 5.41 -10.18 -10.21
C GLY A 24 6.71 -10.88 -9.84
N THR A 25 7.73 -10.07 -9.52
CA THR A 25 9.08 -10.52 -9.13
C THR A 25 9.43 -10.02 -7.72
N PRO A 26 10.45 -10.61 -7.06
CA PRO A 26 10.96 -10.05 -5.80
C PRO A 26 11.41 -8.59 -5.91
N GLU A 27 11.86 -8.17 -7.09
CA GLU A 27 12.21 -6.78 -7.35
C GLU A 27 10.98 -5.88 -7.40
N ASP A 28 9.87 -6.34 -7.99
CA ASP A 28 8.59 -5.61 -7.99
C ASP A 28 8.05 -5.45 -6.55
N ALA A 29 8.17 -6.49 -5.72
CA ALA A 29 7.82 -6.42 -4.30
C ALA A 29 8.61 -5.33 -3.54
N ALA A 30 9.91 -5.21 -3.83
CA ALA A 30 10.74 -4.13 -3.29
C ALA A 30 10.30 -2.76 -3.81
N LYS A 31 10.05 -2.63 -5.12
CA LYS A 31 9.56 -1.39 -5.76
C LYS A 31 8.26 -0.91 -5.12
N TYR A 32 7.28 -1.78 -4.91
CA TYR A 32 6.03 -1.42 -4.24
C TYR A 32 6.27 -0.90 -2.82
N THR A 33 7.15 -1.54 -2.05
CA THR A 33 7.51 -1.05 -0.70
C THR A 33 8.14 0.34 -0.78
N PHE A 34 9.03 0.59 -1.76
CA PHE A 34 9.65 1.89 -1.94
C PHE A 34 8.66 2.98 -2.37
N GLU A 35 7.74 2.68 -3.29
CA GLU A 35 6.64 3.60 -3.64
C GLU A 35 5.82 4.01 -2.41
N MET A 36 5.58 3.08 -1.48
CA MET A 36 4.78 3.39 -0.28
C MET A 36 5.53 4.30 0.70
N TYR A 37 6.87 4.32 0.72
CA TYR A 37 7.63 5.32 1.48
C TYR A 37 7.39 6.74 0.96
N GLU A 38 7.18 6.92 -0.35
CA GLU A 38 6.95 8.24 -0.96
C GLU A 38 5.63 8.87 -0.51
N ILE A 39 4.63 8.04 -0.19
CA ILE A 39 3.28 8.49 0.20
C ILE A 39 2.95 8.30 1.68
N THR A 40 3.93 7.95 2.50
CA THR A 40 3.74 7.79 3.95
C THR A 40 4.53 8.81 4.76
N MET A 41 4.14 9.01 6.01
CA MET A 41 4.71 10.02 6.88
C MET A 41 6.01 9.57 7.55
N VAL A 42 6.06 8.30 7.98
CA VAL A 42 7.16 7.79 8.81
C VAL A 42 7.46 6.31 8.53
N GLU A 43 8.65 5.88 8.94
CA GLU A 43 9.00 4.46 9.06
C GLU A 43 8.56 3.91 10.42
N ASN A 44 7.97 2.72 10.45
CA ASN A 44 7.52 2.07 11.69
C ASN A 44 8.69 1.58 12.55
N ASN A 45 8.70 1.87 13.86
CA ASN A 45 9.76 1.39 14.75
C ASN A 45 9.59 -0.06 15.24
N THR A 46 8.42 -0.66 15.03
CA THR A 46 8.07 -2.01 15.50
C THR A 46 8.11 -3.02 14.35
N TYR A 47 7.52 -2.67 13.21
CA TYR A 47 7.53 -3.51 12.02
C TYR A 47 8.69 -3.12 11.11
N THR A 48 9.72 -3.95 11.06
CA THR A 48 10.92 -3.72 10.25
C THR A 48 11.02 -4.71 9.10
N ILE A 49 11.70 -4.31 8.03
CA ILE A 49 11.88 -5.10 6.80
C ILE A 49 13.34 -5.57 6.71
N PRO A 50 13.65 -6.85 7.02
CA PRO A 50 15.03 -7.32 7.11
C PRO A 50 15.85 -7.16 5.82
N SER A 51 15.22 -7.42 4.66
CA SER A 51 15.84 -7.28 3.34
C SER A 51 16.24 -5.85 2.99
N LEU A 52 15.66 -4.86 3.69
CA LEU A 52 15.97 -3.44 3.55
C LEU A 52 16.81 -2.93 4.74
N ASN A 53 17.69 -3.78 5.28
CA ASN A 53 18.53 -3.49 6.44
C ASN A 53 17.71 -3.04 7.66
N PHE A 54 16.59 -3.72 7.92
CA PHE A 54 15.68 -3.44 9.03
C PHE A 54 15.10 -2.01 9.05
N ARG A 55 15.02 -1.34 7.89
CA ARG A 55 14.20 -0.13 7.75
C ARG A 55 12.76 -0.40 8.22
N GLY A 56 12.15 0.59 8.83
CA GLY A 56 10.81 0.48 9.39
C GLY A 56 9.76 0.54 8.28
N SER A 57 8.67 -0.23 8.37
CA SER A 57 7.69 -0.29 7.29
C SER A 57 6.97 1.06 7.06
N PRO A 58 6.60 1.39 5.81
CA PRO A 58 6.02 2.70 5.48
C PRO A 58 4.67 2.88 6.19
N THR A 59 4.53 3.90 7.05
CA THR A 59 3.37 4.06 7.95
C THR A 59 2.80 5.48 7.90
N GLY A 60 1.47 5.55 7.94
CA GLY A 60 0.71 6.81 7.94
C GLY A 60 0.61 7.38 6.53
N ILE A 61 -0.34 6.86 5.75
CA ILE A 61 -0.63 7.32 4.39
C ILE A 61 -1.00 8.81 4.43
N ASP A 62 -0.26 9.63 3.71
CA ASP A 62 -0.50 11.07 3.58
C ASP A 62 -1.31 11.34 2.30
N VAL A 63 -2.53 11.85 2.49
CA VAL A 63 -3.44 12.16 1.39
C VAL A 63 -2.88 13.22 0.43
N ILE A 64 -2.12 14.18 0.94
CA ILE A 64 -1.52 15.24 0.12
C ILE A 64 -0.40 14.65 -0.73
N LYS A 65 0.49 13.83 -0.16
CA LYS A 65 1.54 13.14 -0.93
C LYS A 65 0.98 12.21 -1.99
N VAL A 66 -0.12 11.49 -1.70
CA VAL A 66 -0.79 10.63 -2.69
C VAL A 66 -1.23 11.44 -3.92
N VAL A 67 -1.84 12.61 -3.70
CA VAL A 67 -2.30 13.48 -4.80
C VAL A 67 -1.13 14.15 -5.52
N GLU A 68 -0.12 14.62 -4.78
CA GLU A 68 1.06 15.29 -5.34
C GLU A 68 1.91 14.36 -6.21
N THR A 69 2.17 13.13 -5.74
CA THR A 69 3.02 12.16 -6.46
C THR A 69 2.26 11.38 -7.53
N GLY A 70 0.92 11.30 -7.44
CA GLY A 70 0.10 10.41 -8.25
C GLY A 70 0.24 8.92 -7.88
N ILE A 71 1.02 8.58 -6.85
CA ILE A 71 1.19 7.22 -6.35
C ILE A 71 -0.01 6.93 -5.43
N THR A 72 -0.78 5.88 -5.75
CA THR A 72 -1.89 5.42 -4.91
C THR A 72 -1.49 4.17 -4.11
N PRO A 73 -2.07 3.96 -2.91
CA PRO A 73 -1.76 2.81 -2.09
C PRO A 73 -1.90 1.47 -2.82
N VAL A 74 -0.91 0.60 -2.63
CA VAL A 74 -0.88 -0.77 -3.15
C VAL A 74 -1.39 -1.75 -2.10
N LEU A 75 -2.17 -2.74 -2.51
CA LEU A 75 -2.63 -3.84 -1.68
C LEU A 75 -2.33 -5.16 -2.36
N ASP A 76 -1.83 -6.14 -1.59
CA ASP A 76 -1.89 -7.54 -1.95
C ASP A 76 -3.17 -8.16 -1.37
N THR A 77 -3.95 -8.86 -2.20
CA THR A 77 -5.25 -9.39 -1.76
C THR A 77 -5.65 -10.66 -2.47
N GLY A 78 -6.45 -11.48 -1.81
CA GLY A 78 -7.09 -12.65 -2.41
C GLY A 78 -8.24 -12.23 -3.33
N ALA A 79 -8.32 -12.87 -4.50
CA ALA A 79 -9.46 -12.78 -5.40
C ALA A 79 -10.51 -13.82 -4.99
N ALA A 80 -11.68 -13.38 -4.55
CA ALA A 80 -12.81 -14.26 -4.26
C ALA A 80 -13.66 -14.50 -5.52
N HIS A 81 -14.25 -15.70 -5.62
CA HIS A 81 -15.18 -16.01 -6.70
C HIS A 81 -16.43 -15.11 -6.59
N LYS A 82 -16.93 -14.63 -7.75
CA LYS A 82 -18.12 -13.74 -7.82
C LYS A 82 -19.40 -14.35 -7.26
N GLU A 83 -19.55 -15.66 -7.39
CA GLU A 83 -20.67 -16.43 -6.84
C GLU A 83 -20.39 -16.87 -5.40
N PRO A 84 -21.36 -16.71 -4.48
CA PRO A 84 -21.22 -17.11 -3.08
C PRO A 84 -20.86 -18.59 -2.89
N GLY A 85 -20.04 -18.87 -1.88
CA GLY A 85 -19.70 -20.24 -1.48
C GLY A 85 -18.60 -20.92 -2.29
N LYS A 86 -18.11 -20.32 -3.38
CA LYS A 86 -17.02 -20.89 -4.20
C LYS A 86 -15.61 -20.56 -3.69
N GLY A 87 -15.46 -19.61 -2.76
CA GLY A 87 -14.21 -19.32 -2.08
C GLY A 87 -13.20 -18.51 -2.91
N GLN A 88 -11.92 -18.60 -2.53
CA GLN A 88 -10.82 -17.90 -3.19
C GLN A 88 -10.44 -18.59 -4.51
N VAL A 89 -10.26 -17.79 -5.55
CA VAL A 89 -9.92 -18.24 -6.91
C VAL A 89 -8.58 -17.70 -7.42
N GLY A 90 -7.91 -16.86 -6.61
CA GLY A 90 -6.60 -16.33 -6.92
C GLY A 90 -6.15 -15.31 -5.88
N ALA A 91 -5.10 -14.58 -6.20
CA ALA A 91 -4.65 -13.41 -5.47
C ALA A 91 -3.88 -12.48 -6.41
N GLY A 92 -3.68 -11.24 -6.00
CA GLY A 92 -2.98 -10.27 -6.83
C GLY A 92 -2.71 -8.96 -6.13
N ILE A 93 -2.00 -8.11 -6.85
CA ILE A 93 -1.77 -6.72 -6.49
C ILE A 93 -2.88 -5.85 -7.07
N VAL A 94 -3.45 -4.98 -6.25
CA VAL A 94 -4.39 -3.95 -6.68
C VAL A 94 -3.93 -2.59 -6.17
N ARG A 95 -4.31 -1.53 -6.89
CA ARG A 95 -4.08 -0.15 -6.46
C ARG A 95 -5.39 0.53 -6.09
N MET A 96 -5.33 1.37 -5.07
CA MET A 96 -6.52 2.11 -4.65
C MET A 96 -6.91 3.19 -5.66
N PRO A 97 -8.22 3.43 -5.86
CA PRO A 97 -8.69 4.46 -6.80
C PRO A 97 -8.24 5.86 -6.36
N ALA A 98 -7.60 6.60 -7.25
CA ALA A 98 -7.13 7.96 -7.00
C ALA A 98 -8.27 8.92 -6.62
N GLU A 99 -9.48 8.70 -7.16
CA GLU A 99 -10.65 9.55 -6.91
C GLU A 99 -10.96 9.72 -5.41
N ALA A 100 -10.81 8.65 -4.62
CA ALA A 100 -11.04 8.72 -3.18
C ALA A 100 -10.06 9.67 -2.48
N PHE A 101 -8.78 9.64 -2.87
CA PHE A 101 -7.74 10.50 -2.32
C PHE A 101 -7.87 11.94 -2.79
N ASN A 102 -8.21 12.16 -4.07
CA ASN A 102 -8.46 13.50 -4.61
C ASN A 102 -9.58 14.20 -3.84
N LYS A 103 -10.69 13.49 -3.58
CA LYS A 103 -11.81 14.03 -2.79
C LYS A 103 -11.41 14.29 -1.34
N ALA A 104 -10.64 13.39 -0.73
CA ALA A 104 -10.18 13.56 0.64
C ALA A 104 -9.19 14.71 0.79
N ALA A 105 -8.28 14.91 -0.17
CA ALA A 105 -7.36 16.04 -0.19
C ALA A 105 -8.10 17.37 -0.35
N ALA A 106 -9.05 17.46 -1.29
CA ALA A 106 -9.89 18.65 -1.44
C ALA A 106 -10.62 18.98 -0.13
N ALA A 107 -11.30 18.01 0.48
CA ALA A 107 -11.97 18.22 1.76
C ALA A 107 -11.02 18.58 2.92
N PHE A 108 -9.77 18.11 2.89
CA PHE A 108 -8.75 18.49 3.87
C PHE A 108 -8.33 19.95 3.70
N VAL A 109 -8.11 20.41 2.46
CA VAL A 109 -7.78 21.80 2.13
C VAL A 109 -8.92 22.73 2.55
N ASP A 110 -10.16 22.46 2.10
CA ASP A 110 -11.34 23.27 2.42
C ASP A 110 -11.56 23.44 3.93
N ARG A 111 -11.22 22.40 4.72
CA ARG A 111 -11.47 22.40 6.17
C ARG A 111 -10.36 23.07 6.98
N TYR A 112 -9.12 22.97 6.54
CA TYR A 112 -7.96 23.30 7.38
C TYR A 112 -7.01 24.34 6.78
N LEU A 113 -7.14 24.65 5.49
CA LEU A 113 -6.22 25.52 4.76
C LEU A 113 -6.92 26.69 4.04
N GLU A 114 -8.25 26.64 3.87
CA GLU A 114 -9.04 27.82 3.49
C GLU A 114 -9.33 28.70 4.72
N GLU A 115 -9.16 30.03 4.58
CA GLU A 115 -9.39 31.04 5.63
C GLU A 115 -10.87 31.22 6.00
#